data_AF-A0A7W0G3M4-F1
#
_entry.id   AF-A0A7W0G3M4-F1
#
_cell.length_a   1.000
_cell.length_b   1.000
_cell.length_c   1.000
_cell.angle_alpha   90.00
_cell.angle_beta   90.00
_cell.angle_gamma   90.00
#
_symmetry.space_group_name_H-M   'P 1'
#
loop_
_entity.id
_entity.type
_entity.pdbx_description
1 polymer ?
#
loop_
_entity_poly.entity_id
_entity_poly.type
_entity_poly.pdbx_seq_one_letter_code
_entity_poly.pdbx_strand_id
1 'polypeptide(L)'
;MKSFARARSFVALLMVVFLVSSPLVALAKKGEKNYKRGVEFEKAQQWDKAAQEFALAVAAAPSDTEYQLHYRRAIFNASQVLMQKGRALADQGDYVGAYNAFRQAYGFDPVNELAAQEMNRMMRLQREKEGDKGGA
;
A
#
# COMPACT_ATOMS: atom_id res chain seq x y z
N MET A 1 -38.48 -2.40 -58.06
CA MET A 1 -37.01 -2.35 -57.92
C MET A 1 -36.49 -1.38 -56.85
N LYS A 2 -37.19 -0.28 -56.50
CA LYS A 2 -36.71 0.71 -55.49
C LYS A 2 -36.84 0.28 -54.01
N SER A 3 -37.77 -0.63 -53.67
CA SER A 3 -37.98 -1.14 -52.31
C SER A 3 -36.85 -2.06 -51.81
N PHE A 4 -36.29 -2.88 -52.71
CA PHE A 4 -35.17 -3.78 -52.41
C PHE A 4 -33.87 -3.03 -52.12
N ALA A 5 -33.63 -1.89 -52.78
CA ALA A 5 -32.47 -1.03 -52.50
C ALA A 5 -32.57 -0.39 -51.10
N ARG A 6 -33.77 0.09 -50.71
CA ARG A 6 -34.03 0.64 -49.38
C ARG A 6 -33.89 -0.41 -48.28
N ALA A 7 -34.36 -1.64 -48.52
CA ALA A 7 -34.18 -2.76 -47.59
C ALA A 7 -32.71 -3.15 -47.41
N ARG A 8 -31.90 -3.17 -48.48
CA ARG A 8 -30.45 -3.42 -48.40
C ARG A 8 -29.71 -2.32 -47.64
N SER A 9 -30.06 -1.06 -47.85
CA SER A 9 -29.50 0.06 -47.07
C SER A 9 -29.87 -0.02 -45.60
N PHE A 10 -31.09 -0.47 -45.28
CA PHE A 10 -31.55 -0.63 -43.89
C PHE A 10 -30.83 -1.78 -43.17
N VAL A 11 -30.63 -2.90 -43.86
CA VAL A 11 -29.87 -4.06 -43.34
C VAL A 11 -28.39 -3.71 -43.16
N ALA A 12 -27.79 -2.95 -44.09
CA ALA A 12 -26.42 -2.47 -43.96
C ALA A 12 -26.27 -1.50 -42.77
N LEU A 13 -27.24 -0.60 -42.57
CA LEU A 13 -27.25 0.33 -41.44
C LEU A 13 -27.38 -0.41 -40.10
N LEU A 14 -28.25 -1.43 -40.03
CA LEU A 14 -28.39 -2.29 -38.84
C LEU A 14 -27.12 -3.10 -38.54
N MET A 15 -26.42 -3.60 -39.56
CA MET A 15 -25.13 -4.28 -39.41
C MET A 15 -24.03 -3.34 -38.88
N VAL A 16 -23.98 -2.09 -39.36
CA VAL A 16 -23.01 -1.08 -38.88
C VAL A 16 -23.31 -0.70 -37.42
N VAL A 17 -24.58 -0.55 -37.05
CA VAL A 17 -24.98 -0.29 -35.65
C VAL A 17 -24.58 -1.46 -34.74
N PHE A 18 -24.74 -2.71 -35.21
CA PHE A 18 -24.33 -3.90 -34.46
C PHE A 18 -22.81 -4.07 -34.30
N LEU A 19 -22.02 -3.57 -35.27
CA LEU A 19 -20.54 -3.57 -35.19
C LEU A 19 -20.01 -2.49 -34.23
N VAL A 20 -20.72 -1.37 -34.10
CA VAL A 20 -20.40 -0.30 -33.13
C VAL A 20 -20.88 -0.66 -31.72
N SER A 21 -21.87 -1.56 -31.58
CA SER A 21 -22.31 -2.13 -30.30
C SER A 21 -21.43 -3.26 -29.79
N SER A 22 -20.11 -3.19 -30.02
CA SER A 22 -19.20 -4.01 -29.24
C SER A 22 -19.41 -3.63 -27.77
N PRO A 23 -19.58 -4.58 -26.83
CA PRO A 23 -19.56 -4.21 -25.43
C PRO A 23 -18.22 -3.52 -25.23
N LEU A 24 -18.23 -2.28 -24.74
CA LEU A 24 -17.08 -1.77 -24.03
C LEU A 24 -16.81 -2.85 -22.99
N VAL A 25 -15.85 -3.74 -23.28
CA VAL A 25 -15.32 -4.65 -22.29
C VAL A 25 -14.85 -3.69 -21.22
N ALA A 26 -15.64 -3.59 -20.14
CA ALA A 26 -15.23 -2.85 -18.97
C ALA A 26 -13.96 -3.55 -18.52
N LEU A 27 -12.81 -3.02 -18.94
CA LEU A 27 -11.52 -3.51 -18.53
C LEU A 27 -11.50 -3.26 -17.03
N ALA A 28 -11.87 -4.28 -16.26
CA ALA A 28 -11.72 -4.25 -14.82
C ALA A 28 -10.26 -3.89 -14.56
N LYS A 29 -10.03 -2.72 -13.94
CA LYS A 29 -8.68 -2.23 -13.71
C LYS A 29 -8.02 -3.25 -12.79
N LYS A 30 -6.95 -3.90 -13.29
CA LYS A 30 -6.24 -4.94 -12.51
C LYS A 30 -5.82 -4.33 -11.18
N GLY A 31 -6.11 -5.01 -10.06
CA GLY A 31 -5.79 -4.51 -8.72
C GLY A 31 -6.82 -3.56 -8.10
N GLU A 32 -7.90 -3.18 -8.80
CA GLU A 32 -8.89 -2.22 -8.30
C GLU A 32 -9.55 -2.65 -7.00
N LYS A 33 -9.83 -3.95 -6.83
CA LYS A 33 -10.40 -4.48 -5.59
C LYS A 33 -9.47 -4.24 -4.40
N ASN A 34 -8.18 -4.52 -4.55
CA ASN A 34 -7.20 -4.32 -3.48
C ASN A 34 -6.97 -2.83 -3.25
N TYR A 35 -6.92 -2.02 -4.31
CA TYR A 35 -6.85 -0.57 -4.19
C TYR A 35 -7.99 0.01 -3.35
N LYS A 36 -9.25 -0.38 -3.64
CA LYS A 36 -10.42 0.08 -2.87
C LYS A 36 -10.32 -0.29 -1.39
N ARG A 37 -9.90 -1.53 -1.08
CA ARG A 37 -9.66 -1.97 0.31
C ARG A 37 -8.53 -1.19 0.96
N GLY A 38 -7.45 -0.94 0.24
CA GLY A 38 -6.34 -0.11 0.72
C GLY A 38 -6.81 1.29 1.08
N VAL A 39 -7.67 1.92 0.27
CA VAL A 39 -8.26 3.23 0.55
C VAL A 39 -9.17 3.20 1.79
N GLU A 40 -9.93 2.12 2.00
CA GLU A 40 -10.72 1.94 3.23
C GLU A 40 -9.82 1.85 4.47
N PHE A 41 -8.74 1.07 4.42
CA PHE A 41 -7.76 0.99 5.51
C PHE A 41 -7.00 2.30 5.73
N GLU A 42 -6.64 3.03 4.67
CA GLU A 42 -6.01 4.35 4.74
C GLU A 42 -6.92 5.35 5.47
N LYS A 43 -8.21 5.39 5.12
CA LYS A 43 -9.20 6.23 5.81
C LYS A 43 -9.35 5.88 7.29
N ALA A 44 -9.23 4.59 7.61
CA ALA A 44 -9.22 4.10 8.99
C ALA A 44 -7.85 4.22 9.68
N GLN A 45 -6.84 4.82 9.03
CA GLN A 45 -5.45 4.93 9.51
C GLN A 45 -4.80 3.59 9.87
N GLN A 46 -5.29 2.49 9.29
CA GLN A 46 -4.72 1.15 9.39
C GLN A 46 -3.62 1.00 8.33
N TRP A 47 -2.54 1.76 8.50
CA TRP A 47 -1.49 1.95 7.48
C TRP A 47 -0.78 0.67 7.08
N ASP A 48 -0.61 -0.27 8.01
CA ASP A 48 -0.03 -1.59 7.78
C ASP A 48 -0.88 -2.44 6.84
N LYS A 49 -2.20 -2.44 7.02
CA LYS A 49 -3.15 -3.15 6.14
C LYS A 49 -3.32 -2.43 4.81
N ALA A 50 -3.36 -1.10 4.83
CA ALA A 50 -3.40 -0.29 3.63
C ALA A 50 -2.18 -0.59 2.73
N ALA A 51 -0.98 -0.63 3.32
CA ALA A 51 0.24 -0.95 2.59
C ALA A 51 0.19 -2.34 1.95
N GLN A 52 -0.35 -3.36 2.64
CA GLN A 52 -0.50 -4.71 2.08
C GLN A 52 -1.45 -4.73 0.87
N GLU A 53 -2.62 -4.13 1.01
CA GLU A 53 -3.61 -4.09 -0.08
C GLU A 53 -3.10 -3.25 -1.28
N PHE A 54 -2.46 -2.12 -1.03
CA PHE A 54 -1.84 -1.33 -2.09
C PHE A 54 -0.66 -2.05 -2.75
N ALA A 55 0.15 -2.83 -2.02
CA ALA A 55 1.21 -3.64 -2.61
C ALA A 55 0.64 -4.66 -3.62
N LEU A 56 -0.49 -5.30 -3.29
CA LEU A 56 -1.19 -6.19 -4.22
C LEU A 56 -1.75 -5.45 -5.43
N ALA A 57 -2.23 -4.22 -5.25
CA ALA A 57 -2.69 -3.37 -6.35
C ALA A 57 -1.53 -2.97 -7.29
N VAL A 58 -0.39 -2.54 -6.74
CA VAL A 58 0.83 -2.22 -7.49
C VAL A 58 1.37 -3.46 -8.21
N ALA A 59 1.39 -4.62 -7.56
CA ALA A 59 1.83 -5.86 -8.21
C ALA A 59 0.94 -6.24 -9.41
N ALA A 60 -0.37 -5.97 -9.33
CA ALA A 60 -1.31 -6.24 -10.41
C ALA A 60 -1.22 -5.24 -11.57
N ALA A 61 -0.87 -3.98 -11.29
CA ALA A 61 -0.70 -2.91 -12.27
C ALA A 61 0.51 -2.02 -11.93
N PRO A 62 1.75 -2.47 -12.21
CA PRO A 62 2.96 -1.78 -11.75
C PRO A 62 3.17 -0.39 -12.34
N SER A 63 2.59 -0.09 -13.50
CA SER A 63 2.68 1.23 -14.14
C SER A 63 1.62 2.23 -13.64
N ASP A 64 0.72 1.82 -12.76
CA ASP A 64 -0.33 2.68 -12.23
C ASP A 64 0.21 3.63 -11.16
N THR A 65 0.28 4.92 -11.50
CA THR A 65 0.88 5.94 -10.63
C THR A 65 0.05 6.23 -9.40
N GLU A 66 -1.28 6.06 -9.46
CA GLU A 66 -2.17 6.25 -8.32
C GLU A 66 -1.91 5.14 -7.27
N TYR A 67 -1.81 3.88 -7.72
CA TYR A 67 -1.52 2.76 -6.81
C TYR A 67 -0.14 2.90 -6.17
N GLN A 68 0.87 3.31 -6.96
CA GLN A 68 2.19 3.59 -6.43
C GLN A 68 2.18 4.71 -5.39
N LEU A 69 1.45 5.80 -5.64
CA LEU A 69 1.37 6.93 -4.72
C LEU A 69 0.74 6.52 -3.39
N HIS A 70 -0.39 5.82 -3.43
CA HIS A 70 -1.07 5.33 -2.23
C HIS A 70 -0.24 4.30 -1.48
N TYR A 71 0.43 3.38 -2.18
CA TYR A 71 1.36 2.44 -1.55
C TYR A 71 2.50 3.16 -0.80
N ARG A 72 3.18 4.12 -1.47
CA ARG A 72 4.26 4.91 -0.87
C ARG A 72 3.79 5.69 0.35
N ARG A 73 2.61 6.30 0.28
CA ARG A 73 2.00 6.99 1.43
C ARG A 73 1.73 6.00 2.58
N ALA A 74 1.18 4.83 2.29
CA ALA A 74 0.84 3.87 3.32
C ALA A 74 2.08 3.32 4.04
N ILE A 75 3.13 2.93 3.32
CA ILE A 75 4.37 2.44 3.93
C ILE A 75 5.07 3.52 4.76
N PHE A 76 5.08 4.76 4.29
CA PHE A 76 5.64 5.90 5.04
C PHE A 76 4.89 6.08 6.36
N ASN A 77 3.56 6.13 6.33
CA ASN A 77 2.77 6.32 7.55
C ASN A 77 2.85 5.12 8.50
N ALA A 78 2.90 3.89 7.97
CA ALA A 78 3.13 2.68 8.78
C ALA A 78 4.47 2.76 9.51
N SER A 79 5.53 3.20 8.81
CA SER A 79 6.85 3.46 9.40
C SER A 79 6.75 4.52 10.51
N GLN A 80 6.06 5.64 10.29
CA GLN A 80 5.89 6.68 11.31
C GLN A 80 5.15 6.20 12.57
N VAL A 81 4.09 5.40 12.42
CA VAL A 81 3.37 4.81 13.57
C VAL A 81 4.28 3.87 14.37
N LEU A 82 5.08 3.06 13.68
CA LEU A 82 6.04 2.16 14.33
C LEU A 82 7.19 2.93 15.00
N MET A 83 7.63 4.06 14.44
CA MET A 83 8.58 4.97 15.09
C MET A 83 8.03 5.53 16.40
N GLN A 84 6.75 5.95 16.42
CA GLN A 84 6.10 6.42 17.64
C GLN A 84 5.99 5.32 18.69
N LYS A 85 5.58 4.11 18.27
CA LYS A 85 5.53 2.93 19.15
C LYS A 85 6.90 2.61 19.74
N GLY A 86 7.95 2.64 18.92
CA GLY A 86 9.32 2.39 19.37
C GLY A 86 9.78 3.40 20.43
N ARG A 87 9.50 4.69 20.23
CA ARG A 87 9.79 5.72 21.23
C ARG A 87 9.05 5.47 22.54
N ALA A 88 7.74 5.18 22.48
CA ALA A 88 6.95 4.91 23.68
C ALA A 88 7.46 3.70 24.47
N LEU A 89 7.89 2.63 23.80
CA LEU A 89 8.49 1.45 24.45
C LEU A 89 9.86 1.77 25.05
N ALA A 90 10.67 2.58 24.37
CA ALA A 90 11.97 3.01 24.87
C ALA A 90 11.82 3.86 26.14
N ASP A 91 10.83 4.75 26.19
CA ASP A 91 10.52 5.59 27.36
C ASP A 91 10.07 4.75 28.56
N GLN A 92 9.46 3.59 28.32
CA GLN A 92 9.10 2.59 29.35
C GLN A 92 10.28 1.70 29.76
N GLY A 93 11.46 1.85 29.13
CA GLY A 93 12.63 1.01 29.35
C GLY A 93 12.52 -0.38 28.72
N ASP A 94 11.53 -0.64 27.86
CA ASP A 94 11.44 -1.85 27.04
C ASP A 94 12.24 -1.67 25.74
N TYR A 95 13.57 -1.73 25.87
CA TYR A 95 14.46 -1.51 24.74
C TYR A 95 14.40 -2.63 23.70
N VAL A 96 14.06 -3.86 24.09
CA VAL A 96 13.86 -4.98 23.15
C VAL A 96 12.58 -4.76 22.34
N GLY A 97 11.48 -4.40 22.98
CA GLY A 97 10.24 -4.03 22.30
C GLY A 97 10.43 -2.83 21.36
N ALA A 98 11.12 -1.80 21.83
CA ALA A 98 11.45 -0.61 21.04
C ALA A 98 12.27 -0.95 19.79
N TYR A 99 13.33 -1.76 19.93
CA TYR A 99 14.15 -2.21 18.82
C TYR A 99 13.31 -2.91 17.74
N ASN A 100 12.40 -3.80 18.16
CA ASN A 100 11.54 -4.53 17.24
C ASN A 100 10.55 -3.62 16.50
N ALA A 101 10.06 -2.56 17.15
CA ALA A 101 9.21 -1.56 16.50
C ALA A 101 10.00 -0.75 15.46
N PHE A 102 11.20 -0.27 15.81
CA PHE A 102 12.05 0.44 14.85
C PHE A 102 12.49 -0.44 13.68
N ARG A 103 12.79 -1.72 13.92
CA ARG A 103 13.10 -2.69 12.85
C ARG A 103 11.94 -2.85 11.87
N GLN A 104 10.71 -2.93 12.37
CA GLN A 104 9.53 -2.98 11.51
C GLN A 104 9.33 -1.66 10.75
N ALA A 105 9.58 -0.51 11.40
CA ALA A 105 9.49 0.79 10.74
C ALA A 105 10.44 0.89 9.54
N TYR A 106 11.69 0.44 9.71
CA TYR A 106 12.68 0.35 8.63
C TYR A 106 12.27 -0.64 7.53
N GLY A 107 11.60 -1.74 7.90
CA GLY A 107 11.07 -2.71 6.93
C GLY A 107 9.97 -2.14 6.03
N PHE A 108 9.17 -1.19 6.53
CA PHE A 108 8.19 -0.47 5.71
C PHE A 108 8.84 0.64 4.87
N ASP A 109 9.75 1.40 5.46
CA ASP A 109 10.41 2.52 4.78
C ASP A 109 11.93 2.44 4.96
N PRO A 110 12.66 1.81 4.00
CA PRO A 110 14.10 1.70 4.06
C PRO A 110 14.84 3.04 3.95
N VAL A 111 14.18 4.12 3.52
CA VAL A 111 14.82 5.46 3.51
C VAL A 111 14.73 6.16 4.86
N ASN A 112 14.03 5.57 5.84
CA ASN A 112 13.96 6.07 7.21
C ASN A 112 15.22 5.66 8.00
N GLU A 113 16.34 6.30 7.70
CA GLU A 113 17.63 6.08 8.39
C GLU A 113 17.57 6.33 9.91
N LEU A 114 16.63 7.17 10.36
CA LEU A 114 16.40 7.41 11.79
C LEU A 114 15.97 6.12 12.51
N ALA A 115 15.21 5.24 11.86
CA ALA A 115 14.84 3.95 12.44
C ALA A 115 16.09 3.09 12.73
N ALA A 116 17.06 3.05 11.81
CA ALA A 116 18.31 2.32 11.99
C ALA A 116 19.17 2.92 13.12
N GLN A 117 19.20 4.26 13.23
CA GLN A 117 19.88 4.94 14.33
C GLN A 117 19.26 4.60 15.69
N GLU A 118 17.93 4.59 15.79
CA GLU A 118 17.23 4.24 17.02
C GLU A 118 17.40 2.76 17.38
N MET A 119 17.42 1.84 16.41
CA MET A 119 17.76 0.43 16.65
C MET A 119 19.12 0.29 17.34
N ASN A 120 20.14 0.99 16.83
CA ASN A 120 21.48 1.00 17.43
C ASN A 120 21.47 1.61 18.83
N ARG A 121 20.66 2.65 19.06
CA ARG A 121 20.48 3.25 20.39
C ARG A 121 19.85 2.26 21.38
N MET A 122 18.82 1.52 20.97
CA MET A 122 18.15 0.55 21.84
C MET A 122 19.08 -0.58 22.28
N MET A 123 19.95 -1.06 21.37
CA MET A 123 20.96 -2.06 21.73
C MET A 123 21.96 -1.55 22.78
N ARG A 124 22.36 -0.28 22.71
CA ARG A 124 23.25 0.31 23.72
C ARG A 124 22.57 0.42 25.08
N LEU A 125 21.37 0.99 25.11
CA LEU A 125 20.58 1.15 26.34
C LEU A 125 20.25 -0.20 27.01
N GLN A 126 19.98 -1.24 26.22
CA GLN A 126 19.76 -2.59 26.75
C GLN A 126 21.00 -3.14 27.46
N ARG A 127 22.19 -2.98 26.86
CA ARG A 127 23.44 -3.42 27.49
C ARG A 127 23.76 -2.64 28.75
N GLU A 128 23.53 -1.33 28.75
CA GLU A 128 23.71 -0.47 29.94
C GLU A 128 22.79 -0.94 31.08
N LYS A 129 21.51 -1.22 30.78
CA LYS A 129 20.53 -1.76 31.73
C LYS A 129 20.90 -3.14 32.28
N GLU A 130 21.50 -4.01 31.47
CA GLU A 130 21.96 -5.33 31.91
C GLU A 130 23.23 -5.24 32.77
N GLY A 131 24.16 -4.35 32.42
CA GLY A 131 25.37 -4.11 33.20
C GLY A 131 25.09 -3.53 34.59
N ASP A 132 24.13 -2.60 34.69
CA ASP A 132 23.70 -2.01 35.97
C ASP A 132 23.10 -3.06 36.91
N LYS A 133 22.31 -4.01 36.37
CA LYS A 133 21.71 -5.12 37.13
C LYS A 133 22.70 -6.18 37.60
N GLY A 134 23.84 -6.32 36.94
CA GLY A 134 24.88 -7.28 37.31
C GLY A 134 25.88 -6.76 38.35
N GLY A 135 25.86 -5.45 38.63
CA GLY A 135 26.72 -4.78 39.61
C GLY A 135 26.04 -4.45 40.94
N ALA A 136 24.73 -4.69 41.07
CA ALA A 136 23.93 -4.55 42.28
C ALA A 136 23.65 -5.92 42.93
#